data_AF-A0A820KVB0-F1
#
_entry.id   AF-A0A820KVB0-F1
#
_cell.length_a   1.000
_cell.length_b   1.000
_cell.length_c   1.000
_cell.angle_alpha   90.00
_cell.angle_beta   90.00
_cell.angle_gamma   90.00
#
_symmetry.space_group_name_H-M   'P 1'
#
loop_
_entity.id
_entity.type
_entity.pdbx_description
1 polymer ?
#
loop_
_entity_poly.entity_id
_entity_poly.type
_entity_poly.pdbx_seq_one_letter_code
_entity_poly.pdbx_strand_id
1 'polypeptide(L)'
;SIPSNFYQRALYEKNLIQSVQYSLKKNNLILRRTANNMNTFYVGNIADFETKADRYLTRSEDYEVLSNINNETNEKTLDLSIKEMIDSMNTLLEKLKTHKAIKADLYQQLVADPSKIK
;
A
#
# COMPACT_ATOMS: atom_id res chain seq x y z
N SER A 1 21.66 9.40 -40.12
CA SER A 1 20.27 9.92 -40.15
C SER A 1 19.31 8.75 -40.03
N ILE A 2 18.19 8.91 -39.30
CA ILE A 2 17.16 7.86 -39.19
C ILE A 2 16.51 7.69 -40.58
N PRO A 3 16.35 6.46 -41.10
CA PRO A 3 15.71 6.26 -42.40
C PRO A 3 14.25 6.78 -42.40
N SER A 4 13.82 7.37 -43.51
CA SER A 4 12.54 8.11 -43.58
C SER A 4 11.32 7.27 -43.23
N ASN A 5 11.34 5.97 -43.57
CA ASN A 5 10.28 5.02 -43.26
C ASN A 5 10.09 4.82 -41.74
N PHE A 6 11.18 4.70 -40.97
CA PHE A 6 11.12 4.58 -39.51
C PHE A 6 10.62 5.87 -38.88
N TYR A 7 11.02 7.03 -39.42
CA TYR A 7 10.54 8.32 -38.95
C TYR A 7 9.02 8.49 -39.17
N GLN A 8 8.52 8.18 -40.37
CA GLN A 8 7.10 8.24 -40.69
C GLN A 8 6.27 7.28 -39.83
N ARG A 9 6.77 6.05 -39.64
CA ARG A 9 6.11 5.08 -38.76
C ARG A 9 6.03 5.57 -37.32
N ALA A 10 7.11 6.12 -36.77
CA ALA A 10 7.13 6.67 -35.42
C ALA A 10 6.15 7.85 -35.26
N LEU A 11 6.04 8.73 -36.27
CA LEU A 11 5.05 9.81 -36.27
C LEU A 11 3.61 9.27 -36.29
N TYR A 12 3.34 8.26 -37.13
CA TYR A 12 2.03 7.63 -37.20
C TYR A 12 1.64 7.00 -35.85
N GLU A 13 2.53 6.21 -35.26
CA GLU A 13 2.31 5.55 -33.96
C GLU A 13 2.09 6.58 -32.85
N LYS A 14 2.86 7.68 -32.84
CA LYS A 14 2.66 8.80 -31.91
C LYS A 14 1.26 9.41 -32.04
N ASN A 15 0.85 9.74 -33.26
CA ASN A 15 -0.46 10.36 -33.51
C ASN A 15 -1.61 9.42 -33.12
N LEU A 16 -1.46 8.13 -33.39
CA LEU A 16 -2.41 7.11 -32.98
C LEU A 16 -2.55 7.06 -31.46
N ILE A 17 -1.43 6.97 -30.73
CA ILE A 17 -1.43 6.95 -29.26
C ILE A 17 -2.11 8.21 -28.70
N GLN A 18 -1.80 9.39 -29.25
CA GLN A 18 -2.42 10.65 -28.83
C GLN A 18 -3.93 10.65 -29.07
N SER A 19 -4.40 10.12 -30.20
CA SER A 19 -5.83 10.03 -30.50
C SER A 19 -6.59 9.10 -29.54
N VAL A 20 -5.97 7.99 -29.14
CA VAL A 20 -6.51 7.05 -28.15
C VAL A 20 -6.57 7.74 -26.78
N GLN A 21 -5.48 8.38 -26.35
CA GLN A 21 -5.43 9.11 -25.07
C GLN A 21 -6.49 10.21 -25.00
N TYR A 22 -6.66 10.98 -26.07
CA TYR A 22 -7.69 12.01 -26.15
C TYR A 22 -9.09 11.41 -26.02
N SER A 23 -9.35 10.31 -26.71
CA SER A 23 -10.64 9.60 -26.67
C SER A 23 -10.94 9.03 -25.28
N LEU A 24 -9.94 8.45 -24.62
CA LEU A 24 -10.09 7.95 -23.25
C LEU A 24 -10.42 9.09 -22.27
N LYS A 25 -9.67 10.20 -22.34
CA LYS A 25 -9.90 11.37 -21.48
C LYS A 25 -11.28 11.98 -21.70
N LYS A 26 -11.71 12.13 -22.96
CA LYS A 26 -13.02 12.71 -23.31
C LYS A 26 -14.18 11.89 -22.74
N ASN A 27 -14.04 10.57 -22.67
CA ASN A 27 -15.09 9.65 -22.22
C ASN A 27 -14.92 9.20 -20.76
N ASN A 28 -13.99 9.82 -20.00
CA ASN A 28 -13.67 9.42 -18.63
C ASN A 28 -13.32 7.92 -18.50
N LEU A 29 -12.60 7.39 -19.49
CA LEU A 29 -12.17 6.00 -19.54
C LEU A 29 -10.69 5.88 -19.17
N ILE A 30 -10.33 4.72 -18.64
CA ILE A 30 -8.96 4.33 -18.34
C ILE A 30 -8.62 3.00 -19.01
N LEU A 31 -7.42 2.91 -19.57
CA LEU A 31 -6.83 1.71 -20.14
C LEU A 31 -5.63 1.31 -19.29
N ARG A 32 -5.65 0.12 -18.68
CA ARG A 32 -4.54 -0.40 -17.85
C ARG A 32 -4.23 -1.84 -18.22
N ARG A 33 -2.95 -2.20 -18.24
CA ARG A 33 -2.54 -3.59 -18.35
C ARG A 33 -2.81 -4.28 -17.01
N THR A 34 -3.47 -5.44 -17.05
CA THR A 34 -3.66 -6.29 -15.87
C THR A 34 -2.38 -7.06 -15.58
N ALA A 35 -2.16 -7.44 -14.32
CA ALA A 35 -0.96 -8.14 -13.87
C ALA A 35 -0.88 -9.62 -14.32
N ASN A 36 -1.68 -10.03 -15.31
CA ASN A 36 -1.70 -11.41 -15.79
C ASN A 36 -0.69 -11.64 -16.92
N ASN A 37 -0.28 -12.90 -17.09
CA ASN A 37 0.65 -13.30 -18.15
C ASN A 37 0.04 -13.22 -19.57
N MET A 38 -1.25 -12.90 -19.68
CA MET A 38 -2.00 -12.90 -20.93
C MET A 38 -2.07 -11.53 -21.62
N ASN A 39 -1.28 -10.55 -21.17
CA ASN A 39 -1.29 -9.17 -21.71
C ASN A 39 -2.72 -8.60 -21.78
N THR A 40 -3.60 -8.96 -20.86
CA THR A 40 -4.98 -8.49 -20.88
C THR A 40 -5.03 -7.04 -20.43
N PHE A 41 -5.85 -6.24 -21.11
CA PHE A 41 -6.07 -4.84 -20.78
C PHE A 41 -7.46 -4.65 -20.19
N TYR A 42 -7.52 -3.91 -19.09
CA TYR A 42 -8.75 -3.36 -18.54
C TYR A 42 -9.09 -2.06 -19.26
N VAL A 43 -10.32 -1.93 -19.73
CA VAL A 43 -10.92 -0.68 -20.21
C VAL A 43 -12.20 -0.44 -19.45
N GLY A 44 -12.32 0.70 -18.79
CA GLY A 44 -13.53 1.04 -18.04
C GLY A 44 -13.53 2.50 -17.60
N ASN A 45 -14.55 2.88 -16.83
CA ASN A 45 -14.65 4.23 -16.27
C ASN A 45 -13.57 4.47 -15.21
N ILE A 46 -13.00 5.68 -15.21
CA ILE A 46 -11.91 6.05 -14.30
C ILE A 46 -12.35 6.08 -12.83
N ALA A 47 -13.54 6.61 -12.53
CA ALA A 47 -14.03 6.73 -11.15
C ALA A 47 -14.35 5.35 -10.55
N ASP A 48 -14.95 4.45 -11.34
CA ASP A 48 -15.17 3.06 -10.91
C ASP A 48 -13.86 2.33 -10.65
N PHE A 49 -12.85 2.54 -11.51
CA PHE A 49 -11.52 1.98 -11.32
C PHE A 49 -10.88 2.50 -10.02
N GLU A 50 -10.88 3.81 -9.79
CA GLU A 50 -10.33 4.42 -8.58
C GLU A 50 -11.04 3.92 -7.32
N THR A 51 -12.38 3.82 -7.35
CA THR A 51 -13.15 3.30 -6.22
C THR A 51 -12.84 1.82 -5.93
N LYS A 52 -12.57 1.02 -6.96
CA LYS A 52 -12.16 -0.39 -6.79
C LYS A 52 -10.73 -0.51 -6.28
N ALA A 53 -9.82 0.31 -6.78
CA ALA A 53 -8.45 0.37 -6.32
C ALA A 53 -8.38 0.81 -4.86
N ASP A 54 -9.13 1.86 -4.49
CA ASP A 54 -9.21 2.34 -3.12
C ASP A 54 -9.83 1.29 -2.18
N ARG A 55 -10.92 0.63 -2.59
CA ARG A 55 -11.49 -0.51 -1.83
C ARG A 55 -10.52 -1.67 -1.68
N TYR A 56 -9.68 -1.93 -2.67
CA TYR A 56 -8.65 -2.97 -2.58
C TYR A 56 -7.58 -2.57 -1.56
N LEU A 57 -7.06 -1.34 -1.64
CA LEU A 57 -6.04 -0.84 -0.72
C LEU A 57 -6.54 -0.74 0.72
N THR A 58 -7.79 -0.31 0.93
CA THR A 58 -8.38 -0.17 2.27
C THR A 58 -8.78 -1.50 2.90
N ARG A 59 -9.10 -2.54 2.11
CA ARG A 59 -9.52 -3.86 2.61
C ARG A 59 -8.43 -4.91 2.61
N SER A 60 -7.31 -4.66 1.94
CA SER A 60 -6.15 -5.53 2.00
C SER A 60 -5.44 -5.26 3.32
N GLU A 61 -5.45 -6.25 4.22
CA GLU A 61 -4.79 -6.20 5.55
C GLU A 61 -3.31 -5.76 5.45
N ASP A 62 -2.68 -5.98 4.28
CA ASP A 62 -1.32 -5.56 3.95
C ASP A 62 -1.09 -4.02 3.94
N TYR A 63 -2.14 -3.21 3.80
CA TYR A 63 -2.04 -1.74 3.72
C TYR A 63 -2.73 -1.01 4.90
N GLU A 64 -3.38 -1.75 5.80
CA GLU A 64 -4.10 -1.21 6.96
C GLU A 64 -3.20 -0.38 7.87
N VAL A 65 -1.91 -0.70 7.91
CA VAL A 65 -0.89 0.00 8.70
C VAL A 65 -0.55 1.39 8.12
N LEU A 66 -0.68 1.61 6.81
CA LEU A 66 -0.21 2.85 6.16
C LEU A 66 -1.30 3.92 6.02
N SER A 67 -2.58 3.55 5.89
CA SER A 67 -3.67 4.54 5.75
C SER A 67 -3.89 5.36 7.02
N ASN A 68 -3.55 4.78 8.19
CA ASN A 68 -3.69 5.41 9.49
C ASN A 68 -2.54 6.36 9.85
N ILE A 69 -1.53 6.55 8.98
CA ILE A 69 -0.33 7.36 9.31
C ILE A 69 -0.49 8.82 8.87
N ASN A 70 -1.38 9.15 7.93
CA ASN A 70 -1.30 10.42 7.19
C ASN A 70 -2.10 11.63 7.75
N ASN A 71 -2.60 11.59 8.99
CA ASN A 71 -3.20 12.74 9.64
C ASN A 71 -2.28 13.24 10.76
N GLU A 72 -1.86 14.50 10.74
CA GLU A 72 -0.92 15.12 11.69
C GLU A 72 -1.39 15.13 13.18
N THR A 73 -2.56 14.55 13.47
CA THR A 73 -3.05 14.20 14.82
C THR A 73 -2.50 12.84 15.33
N ASN A 74 -1.75 12.12 14.49
CA ASN A 74 -1.40 10.72 14.67
C ASN A 74 -0.16 10.46 15.52
N GLU A 75 0.83 11.34 15.66
CA GLU A 75 2.05 10.99 16.44
C GLU A 75 1.70 10.63 17.89
N LYS A 76 0.94 11.49 18.58
CA LYS A 76 0.51 11.19 19.96
C LYS A 76 -0.39 9.95 20.05
N THR A 77 -1.24 9.74 19.04
CA THR A 77 -2.17 8.61 18.98
C THR A 77 -1.44 7.30 18.68
N LEU A 78 -0.39 7.36 17.85
CA LEU A 78 0.51 6.29 17.50
C LEU A 78 1.38 5.93 18.71
N ASP A 79 1.94 6.92 19.42
CA ASP A 79 2.69 6.69 20.65
C ASP A 79 1.84 6.02 21.72
N LEU A 80 0.58 6.45 21.85
CA LEU A 80 -0.41 5.81 22.74
C LEU A 80 -0.68 4.36 22.32
N SER A 81 -0.93 4.11 21.02
CA SER A 81 -1.20 2.76 20.51
C SER A 81 0.01 1.83 20.63
N ILE A 82 1.22 2.31 20.38
CA ILE A 82 2.45 1.53 20.56
C ILE A 82 2.65 1.23 22.05
N LYS A 83 2.38 2.17 22.97
CA LYS A 83 2.43 1.92 24.42
C LYS A 83 1.45 0.84 24.85
N GLU A 84 0.20 0.89 24.38
CA GLU A 84 -0.82 -0.13 24.66
C GLU A 84 -0.42 -1.52 24.12
N MET A 85 0.22 -1.56 22.95
CA MET A 85 0.73 -2.79 22.36
C MET A 85 1.88 -3.38 23.19
N ILE A 86 2.83 -2.55 23.63
CA ILE A 86 3.91 -2.98 24.53
C ILE A 86 3.36 -3.51 25.85
N ASP A 87 2.39 -2.83 26.46
CA ASP A 87 1.78 -3.27 27.71
C ASP A 87 1.07 -4.62 27.55
N SER A 88 0.40 -4.83 26.42
CA SER A 88 -0.22 -6.10 26.07
C SER A 88 0.81 -7.21 25.90
N MET A 89 1.92 -6.93 25.22
CA MET A 89 3.02 -7.88 25.02
C MET A 89 3.72 -8.23 26.35
N ASN A 90 3.98 -7.24 27.20
CA ASN A 90 4.55 -7.44 28.54
C ASN A 90 3.63 -8.29 29.43
N THR A 91 2.31 -8.07 29.35
CA THR A 91 1.31 -8.88 30.04
C THR A 91 1.34 -10.35 29.57
N LEU A 92 1.47 -10.58 28.27
CA LEU A 92 1.62 -11.92 27.71
C LEU A 92 2.95 -12.57 28.12
N LEU A 93 4.05 -11.81 28.14
CA LEU A 93 5.35 -12.29 28.61
C LEU A 93 5.32 -12.67 30.10
N GLU A 94 4.64 -11.91 30.95
CA GLU A 94 4.45 -12.27 32.36
C GLU A 94 3.60 -13.54 32.51
N LYS A 95 2.55 -13.72 31.69
CA LYS A 95 1.81 -14.99 31.64
C LYS A 95 2.74 -16.14 31.23
N LEU A 96 3.53 -15.99 30.18
CA LEU A 96 4.47 -17.04 29.75
C LEU A 96 5.51 -17.37 30.82
N LYS A 97 6.00 -16.37 31.55
CA LYS A 97 6.93 -16.55 32.68
C LYS A 97 6.29 -17.26 33.86
N THR A 98 5.09 -16.85 34.28
CA THR A 98 4.35 -17.49 35.37
C THR A 98 4.02 -18.95 35.06
N HIS A 99 3.71 -19.26 33.80
CA HIS A 99 3.53 -20.62 33.30
C HIS A 99 4.85 -21.39 33.03
N LYS A 100 6.02 -20.80 33.33
CA LYS A 100 7.36 -21.37 33.09
C LYS A 100 7.65 -21.75 31.63
N ALA A 101 6.94 -21.14 30.67
CA ALA A 101 7.13 -21.34 29.24
C ALA A 101 8.36 -20.57 28.70
N ILE A 102 8.84 -19.55 29.43
CA ILE A 102 10.06 -18.81 29.13
C ILE A 102 10.95 -18.69 30.37
N LYS A 103 12.27 -18.62 30.17
CA LYS A 103 13.26 -18.43 31.24
C LYS A 103 13.23 -16.98 31.74
N ALA A 104 13.54 -16.77 33.02
CA ALA A 104 13.58 -15.45 33.65
C ALA A 104 14.56 -14.49 32.94
N ASP A 105 15.71 -15.00 32.52
CA ASP A 105 16.73 -14.20 31.82
C ASP A 105 16.23 -13.71 30.46
N LEU A 106 15.51 -14.56 29.72
CA LEU A 106 14.91 -14.23 28.44
C LEU A 106 13.74 -13.25 28.61
N TYR A 107 12.96 -13.40 29.67
CA TYR A 107 11.92 -12.43 30.03
C TYR A 107 12.50 -11.02 30.24
N GLN A 108 13.58 -10.89 31.00
CA GLN A 108 14.20 -9.58 31.24
C GLN A 108 14.77 -8.92 29.98
N GLN A 109 15.17 -9.72 28.97
CA GLN A 109 15.63 -9.20 27.68
C GLN A 109 14.48 -8.74 26.77
N LEU A 110 13.29 -9.32 26.92
CA LEU A 110 12.15 -9.10 26.03
C LEU A 110 11.15 -8.05 26.55
N VAL A 111 11.13 -7.79 27.86
CA VAL A 111 10.28 -6.73 28.42
C VAL A 111 10.72 -5.37 27.88
N ALA A 112 9.80 -4.70 27.21
CA ALA A 112 10.02 -3.36 26.70
C ALA A 112 9.45 -2.31 27.68
N ASP A 113 10.14 -1.19 27.80
CA ASP A 113 9.73 -0.07 28.66
C ASP A 113 8.93 0.95 27.83
N PRO A 114 7.60 1.09 28.07
CA PRO A 114 6.75 2.01 27.31
C PRO A 114 7.15 3.48 27.48
N SER A 115 7.85 3.83 28.57
CA SER A 115 8.29 5.20 28.85
C SER A 115 9.41 5.69 27.94
N LYS A 116 10.06 4.78 27.20
CA LYS A 116 11.14 5.10 26.25
C LYS A 116 10.63 5.52 24.87
N ILE A 117 9.33 5.43 24.61
CA ILE A 117 8.71 5.93 23.37
C ILE A 117 8.46 7.44 23.53
N LYS A 118 9.11 8.23 22.67
CA LYS A 118 9.09 9.70 22.65
C LYS A 118 8.47 10.23 21.38
#